data_AF-A0A534L4R1-F1
#
_entry.id   AF-A0A534L4R1-F1
#
_cell.length_a   1.000
_cell.length_b   1.000
_cell.length_c   1.000
_cell.angle_alpha   90.00
_cell.angle_beta   90.00
_cell.angle_gamma   90.00
#
_symmetry.space_group_name_H-M   'P 1'
#
loop_
_entity.id
_entity.type
_entity.pdbx_description
1 polymer ?
#
loop_
_entity_poly.entity_id
_entity_poly.type
_entity_poly.pdbx_seq_one_letter_code
_entity_poly.pdbx_strand_id
1 'polypeptide(L)'
;MQRWLESLPYNREEHGETLHTFRGVVRANKVHCLEGALCAATILEQHGYPPILADMESQDDLDHVVLLFRRGSKYGTVARSRDPGLHGRKPVFRSVRDLVFSYVDPFVDLTGRVEGYGVLDLRSLRVNWRLSTRNVWSVQEALIRMPHRPLRTSDERYERWHERYVRYKRRHPEGRPVFYPDRHRWL
;
A
#
# COMPACT_ATOMS: atom_id res chain seq x y z
N MET A 1 -2.97 12.61 8.91
CA MET A 1 -2.53 11.21 8.72
C MET A 1 -1.60 11.05 7.52
N GLN A 2 -2.07 11.08 6.26
CA GLN A 2 -1.22 10.81 5.07
C GLN A 2 0.11 11.59 5.06
N ARG A 3 0.07 12.93 5.21
CA ARG A 3 1.27 13.78 5.28
C ARG A 3 2.28 13.37 6.35
N TRP A 4 1.79 12.93 7.52
CA TRP A 4 2.68 12.45 8.59
C TRP A 4 3.35 11.14 8.19
N LEU A 5 2.59 10.19 7.62
CA LEU A 5 3.15 8.93 7.15
C LEU A 5 4.18 9.12 6.03
N GLU A 6 3.96 10.08 5.13
CA GLU A 6 4.89 10.43 4.05
C GLU A 6 6.16 11.12 4.54
N SER A 7 6.07 11.87 5.64
CA SER A 7 7.25 12.50 6.27
C SER A 7 8.23 11.49 6.87
N LEU A 8 7.79 10.25 7.13
CA LEU A 8 8.64 9.20 7.66
C LEU A 8 9.54 8.61 6.55
N PRO A 9 10.86 8.45 6.79
CA PRO A 9 11.75 7.65 5.95
C PRO A 9 11.16 6.29 5.62
N TYR A 10 11.39 5.81 4.39
CA TYR A 10 10.99 4.46 4.03
C TYR A 10 11.90 3.44 4.72
N ASN A 11 11.32 2.45 5.39
CA ASN A 11 12.09 1.37 5.99
C ASN A 11 12.57 0.41 4.90
N ARG A 12 13.87 0.39 4.64
CA ARG A 12 14.52 -0.52 3.68
C ARG A 12 15.01 -1.83 4.32
N GLU A 13 14.74 -2.03 5.61
CA GLU A 13 15.07 -3.26 6.32
C GLU A 13 16.57 -3.61 6.29
N GLU A 14 17.43 -2.58 6.29
CA GLU A 14 18.90 -2.68 6.22
C GLU A 14 19.53 -3.51 7.36
N HIS A 15 18.77 -3.81 8.41
CA HIS A 15 19.20 -4.57 9.58
C HIS A 15 18.32 -5.82 9.83
N GLY A 16 17.69 -6.32 8.77
CA GLY A 16 16.79 -7.46 8.82
C GLY A 16 15.32 -7.05 8.72
N GLU A 17 14.50 -8.04 8.35
CA GLU A 17 13.07 -7.86 8.16
C GLU A 17 12.37 -7.39 9.45
N THR A 18 11.41 -6.51 9.27
CA THR A 18 10.61 -5.93 10.33
C THR A 18 9.14 -6.03 10.00
N LEU A 19 8.32 -6.07 11.06
CA LEU A 19 6.89 -5.85 10.90
C LEU A 19 6.39 -5.15 12.16
N HIS A 20 6.82 -3.89 12.28
CA HIS A 20 6.48 -3.05 13.40
C HIS A 20 5.00 -2.67 13.44
N THR A 21 4.45 -2.68 14.65
CA THR A 21 3.18 -1.98 14.94
C THR A 21 3.41 -0.48 15.08
N PHE A 22 2.35 0.29 15.42
CA PHE A 22 2.44 1.72 15.70
C PHE A 22 3.62 2.09 16.62
N ARG A 23 3.83 1.34 17.71
CA ARG A 23 4.90 1.64 18.68
C ARG A 23 6.30 1.48 18.08
N GLY A 24 6.49 0.46 17.24
CA GLY A 24 7.77 0.20 16.58
C GLY A 24 8.07 1.27 15.53
N VAL A 25 7.07 1.64 14.72
CA VAL A 25 7.19 2.72 13.72
C VAL A 25 7.57 4.05 14.36
N VAL A 26 6.88 4.45 15.43
CA VAL A 26 7.18 5.70 16.15
C VAL A 26 8.59 5.69 16.74
N ARG A 27 9.04 4.56 17.29
CA ARG A 27 10.39 4.43 17.85
C ARG A 27 11.48 4.45 16.77
N ALA A 28 11.26 3.71 15.69
CA ALA A 28 12.23 3.55 14.61
C ALA A 28 12.31 4.80 13.71
N ASN A 29 11.25 5.63 13.70
CA ASN A 29 11.11 6.80 12.84
C ASN A 29 11.32 6.47 11.35
N LYS A 30 10.85 5.28 10.92
CA LYS A 30 10.87 4.79 9.55
C LYS A 30 9.77 3.75 9.38
N VAL A 31 9.30 3.56 8.14
CA VAL A 31 8.13 2.71 7.89
C VAL A 31 8.09 2.18 6.45
N HIS A 32 7.75 0.90 6.26
CA HIS A 32 7.40 0.35 4.94
C HIS A 32 5.87 0.24 4.76
N CYS A 33 5.39 -0.29 3.62
CA CYS A 33 3.97 -0.29 3.27
C CYS A 33 3.06 -0.90 4.35
N LEU A 34 3.31 -2.15 4.74
CA LEU A 34 2.49 -2.87 5.73
C LEU A 34 2.56 -2.24 7.12
N GLU A 35 3.75 -1.86 7.61
CA GLU A 35 3.90 -1.13 8.87
C GLU A 35 3.11 0.19 8.84
N GLY A 36 3.14 0.89 7.70
CA GLY A 36 2.43 2.15 7.50
C GLY A 36 0.92 1.96 7.52
N ALA A 37 0.43 0.87 6.95
CA ALA A 37 -0.97 0.49 6.99
C ALA A 37 -1.43 0.16 8.42
N LEU A 38 -0.63 -0.60 9.19
CA LEU A 38 -0.91 -0.89 10.60
C LEU A 38 -0.87 0.37 11.49
N CYS A 39 0.09 1.24 11.24
CA CYS A 39 0.23 2.51 11.94
C CYS A 39 -0.99 3.41 11.67
N ALA A 40 -1.39 3.53 10.41
CA ALA A 40 -2.58 4.26 9.99
C ALA A 40 -3.86 3.67 10.58
N ALA A 41 -4.01 2.34 10.57
CA ALA A 41 -5.13 1.62 11.16
C ALA A 41 -5.24 1.94 12.66
N THR A 42 -4.12 1.85 13.38
CA THR A 42 -4.08 2.10 14.83
C THR A 42 -4.51 3.53 15.18
N ILE A 43 -4.03 4.52 14.43
CA ILE A 43 -4.37 5.93 14.67
C ILE A 43 -5.82 6.21 14.27
N LEU A 44 -6.21 5.85 13.06
CA LEU A 44 -7.52 6.22 12.51
C LEU A 44 -8.68 5.46 13.13
N GLU A 45 -8.44 4.28 13.71
CA GLU A 45 -9.43 3.58 14.53
C GLU A 45 -9.87 4.41 15.74
N GLN A 46 -8.96 5.16 16.37
CA GLN A 46 -9.29 6.10 17.46
C GLN A 46 -10.17 7.28 16.97
N HIS A 47 -10.28 7.48 15.66
CA HIS A 47 -11.12 8.48 15.02
C HIS A 47 -12.36 7.87 14.34
N GLY A 48 -12.70 6.61 14.66
CA GLY A 48 -13.93 5.95 14.17
C GLY A 48 -13.82 5.32 12.79
N TYR A 49 -12.62 5.23 12.20
CA TYR A 49 -12.42 4.50 10.96
C TYR A 49 -12.13 3.02 11.23
N PRO A 50 -12.85 2.07 10.61
CA PRO A 50 -12.55 0.65 10.82
C PRO A 50 -11.14 0.31 10.29
N PRO A 51 -10.38 -0.57 10.96
CA PRO A 51 -9.00 -0.90 10.59
C PRO A 51 -8.95 -1.96 9.47
N ILE A 52 -9.40 -1.56 8.29
CA ILE A 52 -9.51 -2.44 7.12
C ILE A 52 -8.30 -2.24 6.22
N LEU A 53 -7.59 -3.32 5.90
CA LEU A 53 -6.49 -3.31 4.94
C LEU A 53 -7.00 -3.76 3.57
N ALA A 54 -6.45 -3.16 2.51
CA ALA A 54 -6.48 -3.71 1.18
C ALA A 54 -5.07 -4.16 0.82
N ASP A 55 -4.98 -5.38 0.32
CA ASP A 55 -3.74 -6.01 -0.13
C ASP A 55 -3.77 -6.16 -1.64
N MET A 56 -2.68 -5.80 -2.31
CA MET A 56 -2.57 -5.83 -3.77
C MET A 56 -1.43 -6.76 -4.14
N GLU A 57 -1.79 -7.92 -4.68
CA GLU A 57 -0.84 -8.94 -5.11
C GLU A 57 -0.14 -8.52 -6.39
N SER A 58 1.17 -8.77 -6.42
CA SER A 58 2.01 -8.50 -7.58
C SER A 58 2.58 -9.80 -8.17
N GLN A 59 2.77 -9.83 -9.48
CA GLN A 59 3.36 -10.97 -10.20
C GLN A 59 4.78 -11.35 -9.73
N ASP A 60 5.46 -10.46 -8.99
CA ASP A 60 6.80 -10.64 -8.45
C ASP A 60 6.82 -10.87 -6.93
N ASP A 61 5.66 -11.20 -6.34
CA ASP A 61 5.45 -11.45 -4.91
C ASP A 61 5.78 -10.24 -4.00
N LEU A 62 5.87 -9.03 -4.57
CA LEU A 62 6.08 -7.78 -3.85
C LEU A 62 4.76 -7.02 -3.67
N ASP A 63 3.95 -7.49 -2.73
CA ASP A 63 2.64 -6.95 -2.45
C ASP A 63 2.67 -5.52 -1.91
N HIS A 64 1.58 -4.79 -2.15
CA HIS A 64 1.40 -3.45 -1.61
C HIS A 64 0.16 -3.34 -0.73
N VAL A 65 0.40 -3.23 0.58
CA VAL A 65 -0.66 -3.15 1.58
C VAL A 65 -0.97 -1.70 1.94
N VAL A 66 -2.26 -1.37 1.97
CA VAL A 66 -2.76 -0.03 2.26
C VAL A 66 -3.92 -0.07 3.25
N LEU A 67 -4.09 0.98 4.05
CA LEU A 67 -5.32 1.14 4.83
C LEU A 67 -6.44 1.58 3.89
N LEU A 68 -7.52 0.82 3.83
CA LEU A 68 -8.74 1.15 3.10
C LEU A 68 -9.70 1.90 4.02
N PHE A 69 -10.20 3.06 3.57
CA PHE A 69 -11.23 3.80 4.29
C PHE A 69 -12.37 4.22 3.36
N ARG A 70 -13.50 4.57 3.96
CA ARG A 70 -14.69 5.06 3.25
C ARG A 70 -15.12 6.40 3.81
N ARG A 71 -15.44 7.36 2.94
CA ARG A 71 -16.07 8.64 3.29
C ARG A 71 -17.35 8.78 2.47
N GLY A 72 -18.51 8.76 3.15
CA GLY A 72 -19.80 8.68 2.47
C GLY A 72 -19.92 7.39 1.65
N SER A 73 -20.21 7.51 0.36
CA SER A 73 -20.29 6.36 -0.57
C SER A 73 -18.99 6.05 -1.31
N LYS A 74 -17.88 6.71 -0.97
CA LYS A 74 -16.63 6.63 -1.72
C LYS A 74 -15.48 6.04 -0.92
N TYR A 75 -14.62 5.28 -1.59
CA TYR A 75 -13.43 4.66 -1.02
C TYR A 75 -12.19 5.49 -1.30
N GLY A 76 -11.26 5.49 -0.34
CA GLY A 76 -9.91 6.04 -0.43
C GLY A 76 -8.93 5.21 0.40
N THR A 77 -7.66 5.58 0.40
CA THR A 77 -6.62 4.86 1.15
C THR A 77 -5.62 5.76 1.85
N VAL A 78 -5.03 5.27 2.92
CA VAL A 78 -3.78 5.81 3.49
C VAL A 78 -2.68 4.79 3.24
N ALA A 79 -1.55 5.23 2.70
CA ALA A 79 -0.50 4.32 2.27
C ALA A 79 0.90 4.94 2.32
N ARG A 80 1.90 4.09 2.56
CA ARG A 80 3.32 4.40 2.39
C ARG A 80 3.92 3.51 1.31
N SER A 81 4.71 4.08 0.40
CA SER A 81 5.55 3.32 -0.53
C SER A 81 6.84 4.06 -0.82
N ARG A 82 7.84 3.39 -1.41
CA ARG A 82 9.02 4.04 -1.99
C ARG A 82 8.62 4.94 -3.16
N ASP A 83 7.60 4.53 -3.90
CA ASP A 83 7.16 5.16 -5.13
C ASP A 83 5.97 6.10 -4.89
N PRO A 84 6.05 7.37 -5.36
CA PRO A 84 5.03 8.36 -5.11
C PRO A 84 3.62 7.94 -5.50
N GLY A 85 3.51 7.21 -6.61
CA GLY A 85 2.22 6.76 -7.11
C GLY A 85 1.57 5.62 -6.34
N LEU A 86 2.28 5.04 -5.38
CA LEU A 86 1.75 4.01 -4.49
C LEU A 86 1.35 4.57 -3.11
N HIS A 87 1.36 5.89 -2.93
CA HIS A 87 0.78 6.55 -1.74
C HIS A 87 -0.76 6.55 -1.73
N GLY A 88 -1.33 7.22 -0.72
CA GLY A 88 -2.77 7.22 -0.46
C GLY A 88 -3.62 7.77 -1.61
N ARG A 89 -4.90 7.43 -1.59
CA ARG A 89 -5.90 7.83 -2.57
C ARG A 89 -7.02 8.62 -1.92
N LYS A 90 -7.42 9.71 -2.57
CA LYS A 90 -8.59 10.51 -2.17
C LYS A 90 -9.85 9.63 -2.21
N PRO A 91 -10.85 9.90 -1.35
CA PRO A 91 -12.08 9.12 -1.30
C PRO A 91 -13.01 9.47 -2.46
N VAL A 92 -12.66 9.09 -3.69
CA VAL A 92 -13.43 9.41 -4.91
C VAL A 92 -13.94 8.17 -5.66
N PHE A 93 -13.50 6.98 -5.25
CA PHE A 93 -13.76 5.72 -5.94
C PHE A 93 -15.10 5.10 -5.49
N ARG A 94 -15.88 4.55 -6.43
CA ARG A 94 -17.21 3.98 -6.15
C ARG A 94 -17.15 2.56 -5.60
N SER A 95 -16.07 1.84 -5.90
CA SER A 95 -15.83 0.48 -5.46
C SER A 95 -14.37 0.29 -5.06
N VAL A 96 -14.09 -0.75 -4.28
CA VAL A 96 -12.71 -1.16 -3.95
C VAL A 96 -11.96 -1.56 -5.24
N ARG A 97 -12.64 -2.22 -6.18
CA ARG A 97 -12.05 -2.58 -7.48
C ARG A 97 -11.55 -1.35 -8.25
N ASP A 98 -12.36 -0.29 -8.35
CA ASP A 98 -11.96 0.93 -9.06
C ASP A 98 -10.79 1.65 -8.36
N LEU A 99 -10.79 1.59 -7.02
CA LEU A 99 -9.71 2.13 -6.21
C LEU A 99 -8.40 1.37 -6.44
N VAL A 100 -8.43 0.04 -6.39
CA VAL A 100 -7.27 -0.81 -6.68
C VAL A 100 -6.80 -0.59 -8.13
N PHE A 101 -7.72 -0.48 -9.08
CA PHE A 101 -7.38 -0.18 -10.47
C PHE A 101 -6.58 1.13 -10.63
N SER A 102 -6.79 2.11 -9.74
CA SER A 102 -6.00 3.36 -9.73
C SER A 102 -4.53 3.18 -9.33
N TYR A 103 -4.16 2.02 -8.78
CA TYR A 103 -2.79 1.63 -8.48
C TYR A 103 -2.12 0.88 -9.63
N VAL A 104 -2.86 0.32 -10.58
CA VAL A 104 -2.32 -0.55 -11.65
C VAL A 104 -1.17 0.10 -12.40
N ASP A 105 -1.33 1.32 -12.93
CA ASP A 105 -0.25 1.95 -13.69
C ASP A 105 0.93 2.35 -12.80
N PRO A 106 0.71 2.98 -11.63
CA PRO A 106 1.83 3.30 -10.75
C PRO A 106 2.53 2.13 -10.08
N PHE A 107 1.92 0.94 -10.11
CA PHE A 107 2.53 -0.30 -9.63
C PHE A 107 3.57 -0.84 -10.60
N VAL A 108 3.45 -0.54 -11.89
CA VAL A 108 4.38 -1.06 -12.89
C VAL A 108 5.77 -0.47 -12.64
N ASP A 109 6.70 -1.36 -12.28
CA ASP A 109 8.12 -1.06 -12.17
C ASP A 109 8.96 -1.96 -13.11
N LEU A 110 10.13 -2.45 -12.69
CA LEU A 110 10.91 -3.39 -13.50
C LEU A 110 10.28 -4.78 -13.56
N THR A 111 9.57 -5.18 -12.50
CA THR A 111 9.07 -6.54 -12.28
C THR A 111 7.62 -6.57 -11.79
N GLY A 112 7.10 -5.47 -11.24
CA GLY A 112 5.80 -5.41 -10.61
C GLY A 112 4.63 -5.28 -11.59
N ARG A 113 3.56 -6.01 -11.32
CA ARG A 113 2.26 -5.91 -12.00
C ARG A 113 1.18 -6.41 -11.05
N VAL A 114 0.14 -5.59 -10.81
CA VAL A 114 -1.00 -6.03 -9.99
C VAL A 114 -1.77 -7.15 -10.69
N GLU A 115 -1.95 -8.27 -9.99
CA GLU A 115 -2.71 -9.42 -10.46
C GLU A 115 -4.02 -9.64 -9.69
N GLY A 116 -4.06 -9.21 -8.44
CA GLY A 116 -5.16 -9.48 -7.53
C GLY A 116 -5.27 -8.49 -6.39
N TYR A 117 -6.36 -8.56 -5.65
CA TYR A 117 -6.48 -7.83 -4.39
C TYR A 117 -7.37 -8.53 -3.37
N GLY A 118 -6.99 -8.40 -2.10
CA GLY A 118 -7.73 -8.87 -0.93
C GLY A 118 -8.16 -7.71 -0.03
N VAL A 119 -9.16 -7.95 0.83
CA VAL A 119 -9.57 -6.99 1.86
C VAL A 119 -9.69 -7.71 3.19
N LEU A 120 -8.93 -7.25 4.19
CA LEU A 120 -8.87 -7.86 5.51
C LEU A 120 -9.27 -6.85 6.58
N ASP A 121 -10.23 -7.24 7.42
CA ASP A 121 -10.53 -6.50 8.65
C ASP A 121 -9.60 -6.99 9.77
N LEU A 122 -8.71 -6.12 10.24
CA LEU A 122 -7.73 -6.48 11.28
C LEU A 122 -8.38 -6.86 12.62
N ARG A 123 -9.66 -6.53 12.84
CA ARG A 123 -10.42 -6.96 14.03
C ARG A 123 -10.70 -8.46 14.03
N SER A 124 -10.62 -9.13 12.88
CA SER A 124 -10.76 -10.58 12.79
C SER A 124 -9.52 -11.34 13.31
N LEU A 125 -8.37 -10.68 13.43
CA LEU A 125 -7.12 -11.30 13.87
C LEU A 125 -6.97 -11.29 15.39
N ARG A 126 -6.57 -12.43 15.96
CA ARG A 126 -6.26 -12.57 17.40
C ARG A 126 -4.80 -12.25 17.71
N VAL A 127 -4.31 -11.12 17.22
CA VAL A 127 -2.93 -10.61 17.47
C VAL A 127 -2.97 -9.14 17.86
N ASN A 128 -2.02 -8.70 18.69
CA ASN A 128 -1.88 -7.29 19.08
C ASN A 128 -1.19 -6.46 17.98
N TRP A 129 -1.80 -6.37 16.80
CA TRP A 129 -1.30 -5.60 15.66
C TRP A 129 -1.26 -4.08 15.92
N ARG A 130 -1.98 -3.58 16.94
CA ARG A 130 -2.01 -2.16 17.29
C ARG A 130 -0.74 -1.72 17.99
N LEU A 131 -0.40 -2.39 19.10
CA LEU A 131 0.54 -1.87 20.09
C LEU A 131 1.61 -2.89 20.53
N SER A 132 1.71 -4.05 19.86
CA SER A 132 2.78 -5.01 20.16
C SER A 132 4.16 -4.36 20.03
N THR A 133 5.03 -4.62 20.99
CA THR A 133 6.45 -4.22 20.91
C THR A 133 7.30 -5.19 20.09
N ARG A 134 6.72 -6.34 19.70
CA ARG A 134 7.32 -7.36 18.83
C ARG A 134 6.75 -7.27 17.42
N ASN A 135 7.48 -7.80 16.44
CA ASN A 135 6.98 -7.95 15.08
C ASN A 135 5.72 -8.83 15.07
N VAL A 136 4.77 -8.49 14.18
CA VAL A 136 3.46 -9.14 14.09
C VAL A 136 3.31 -9.93 12.80
N TRP A 137 4.24 -10.86 12.56
CA TRP A 137 4.31 -11.73 11.35
C TRP A 137 2.99 -12.41 10.99
N SER A 138 2.18 -12.77 11.98
CA SER A 138 0.86 -13.35 11.75
C SER A 138 -0.11 -12.45 10.98
N VAL A 139 0.11 -11.13 10.94
CA VAL A 139 -0.64 -10.21 10.06
C VAL A 139 -0.28 -10.48 8.60
N GLN A 140 1.02 -10.55 8.28
CA GLN A 140 1.48 -10.85 6.92
C GLN A 140 1.02 -12.24 6.48
N GLU A 141 1.15 -13.24 7.35
CA GLU A 141 0.64 -14.59 7.06
C GLU A 141 -0.87 -14.60 6.79
N ALA A 142 -1.65 -13.79 7.52
CA ALA A 142 -3.09 -13.69 7.30
C ALA A 142 -3.42 -12.97 5.97
N LEU A 143 -2.62 -12.00 5.55
CA LEU A 143 -2.77 -11.34 4.25
C LEU A 143 -2.46 -12.33 3.12
N ILE A 144 -1.33 -13.04 3.18
CA ILE A 144 -0.94 -14.05 2.19
C ILE A 144 -1.99 -15.18 2.06
N ARG A 145 -2.60 -15.61 3.18
CA ARG A 145 -3.58 -16.71 3.18
C ARG A 145 -5.00 -16.28 2.82
N MET A 146 -5.29 -14.99 2.85
CA MET A 146 -6.62 -14.49 2.53
C MET A 146 -6.94 -14.79 1.06
N PRO A 147 -8.21 -15.00 0.67
CA PRO A 147 -8.56 -15.08 -0.73
C PRO A 147 -8.45 -13.72 -1.42
N HIS A 148 -7.65 -13.64 -2.47
CA HIS A 148 -7.58 -12.46 -3.34
C HIS A 148 -8.48 -12.61 -4.55
N ARG A 149 -9.10 -11.51 -4.95
CA ARG A 149 -9.92 -11.42 -6.16
C ARG A 149 -9.02 -11.10 -7.34
N PRO A 150 -9.02 -11.90 -8.42
CA PRO A 150 -8.26 -11.57 -9.62
C PRO A 150 -8.66 -10.23 -10.21
N LEU A 151 -7.66 -9.42 -10.57
CA LEU A 151 -7.81 -8.15 -11.25
C LEU A 151 -7.18 -8.23 -12.64
N ARG A 152 -7.99 -8.65 -13.62
CA ARG A 152 -7.54 -8.70 -15.01
C ARG A 152 -7.27 -7.30 -15.56
N THR A 153 -6.04 -7.10 -16.02
CA THR A 153 -5.55 -5.88 -16.68
C THR A 153 -5.03 -6.23 -18.07
N SER A 154 -5.04 -5.29 -19.00
CA SER A 154 -4.56 -5.50 -20.38
C SER A 154 -3.04 -5.66 -20.42
N ASP A 155 -2.54 -6.68 -21.13
CA ASP A 155 -1.10 -6.91 -21.34
C ASP A 155 -0.46 -5.74 -22.09
N GLU A 156 -1.08 -5.28 -23.17
CA GLU A 156 -0.64 -4.10 -23.93
C GLU A 156 -0.53 -2.85 -23.03
N ARG A 157 -1.46 -2.66 -22.09
CA ARG A 157 -1.39 -1.57 -21.11
C ARG A 157 -0.17 -1.73 -20.20
N TYR A 158 0.06 -2.93 -19.70
CA TYR A 158 1.22 -3.24 -18.85
C TYR A 158 2.53 -2.98 -19.61
N GLU A 159 2.69 -3.54 -20.81
CA GLU A 159 3.88 -3.38 -21.66
C GLU A 159 4.19 -1.90 -21.92
N ARG A 160 3.18 -1.10 -22.27
CA ARG A 160 3.34 0.34 -22.50
C ARG A 160 3.83 1.08 -21.24
N TRP A 161 3.33 0.72 -20.06
CA TRP A 161 3.78 1.35 -18.81
C TRP A 161 5.16 0.85 -18.39
N HIS A 162 5.45 -0.44 -18.60
CA HIS A 162 6.75 -1.05 -18.33
C HIS A 162 7.84 -0.40 -19.17
N GLU A 163 7.65 -0.28 -20.48
CA GLU A 163 8.57 0.41 -21.38
C GLU A 163 8.80 1.87 -20.96
N ARG A 164 7.73 2.56 -20.55
CA ARG A 164 7.81 3.93 -20.07
C ARG A 164 8.61 4.03 -18.78
N TYR A 165 8.40 3.10 -17.83
CA TYR A 165 9.14 3.03 -16.58
C TYR A 165 10.62 2.74 -16.83
N VAL A 166 10.94 1.73 -17.63
CA VAL A 166 12.31 1.37 -18.02
C VAL A 166 13.02 2.56 -18.67
N ARG A 167 12.36 3.24 -19.62
CA ARG A 167 12.90 4.44 -20.28
C ARG A 167 13.17 5.57 -19.30
N TYR A 168 12.29 5.77 -18.32
CA TYR A 168 12.47 6.75 -17.26
C TYR A 168 13.66 6.40 -16.37
N LYS A 169 13.76 5.16 -15.88
CA LYS A 169 14.87 4.72 -15.01
C LYS A 169 16.23 4.77 -15.70
N ARG A 170 16.32 4.50 -17.01
CA ARG A 170 17.55 4.69 -17.79
C ARG A 170 18.06 6.14 -17.76
N ARG A 171 17.16 7.12 -17.74
CA ARG A 171 17.50 8.57 -17.71
C ARG A 171 17.64 9.11 -16.28
N HIS A 172 16.90 8.53 -15.35
CA HIS A 172 16.84 8.96 -13.96
C HIS A 172 16.97 7.73 -13.03
N PRO A 173 18.19 7.19 -12.85
CA PRO A 173 18.41 5.97 -12.06
C PRO A 173 17.89 6.07 -10.62
N GLU A 174 18.03 7.25 -9.99
CA GLU A 174 17.49 7.52 -8.64
C GLU A 174 16.13 8.22 -8.66
N GLY A 175 15.62 8.56 -9.85
CA GLY A 175 14.37 9.27 -10.02
C GLY A 175 13.17 8.39 -9.65
N ARG A 176 12.13 9.04 -9.13
CA ARG A 176 10.84 8.42 -8.81
C ARG A 176 9.74 9.03 -9.69
N PRO A 177 9.03 8.24 -10.51
CA PRO A 177 8.11 8.77 -11.50
C PRO A 177 6.85 9.40 -10.87
N VAL A 178 6.43 10.55 -11.40
CA VAL A 178 5.20 11.27 -10.98
C VAL A 178 4.33 11.71 -12.17
N PHE A 179 4.60 11.16 -13.35
CA PHE A 179 4.00 11.55 -14.63
C PHE A 179 2.62 10.93 -14.91
N TYR A 180 1.96 10.40 -13.89
CA TYR A 180 0.70 9.67 -14.03
C TYR A 180 -0.49 10.62 -14.19
N PRO A 181 -1.39 10.41 -15.18
CA PRO A 181 -2.52 11.32 -15.44
C PRO A 181 -3.46 11.50 -14.23
N ASP A 182 -3.67 10.43 -13.46
CA ASP A 182 -4.59 10.41 -12.34
C ASP A 182 -4.00 10.92 -11.02
N ARG A 183 -2.84 11.59 -11.04
CA ARG A 183 -2.18 12.15 -9.85
C ARG A 183 -3.08 13.06 -9.01
N HIS A 184 -4.03 13.74 -9.65
CA HIS A 184 -5.01 14.59 -8.97
C HIS A 184 -5.87 13.83 -7.94
N ARG A 185 -5.93 12.49 -8.02
CA ARG A 185 -6.66 11.59 -7.11
C ARG A 185 -5.80 11.07 -5.95
N TRP A 186 -4.51 11.37 -5.90
CA TRP A 186 -3.63 10.98 -4.80
C TRP A 186 -3.83 11.90 -3.60
N LEU A 187 -3.60 11.38 -2.39
CA LEU A 187 -3.67 12.13 -1.13
C LEU A 187 -2.34 12.77 -0.75
#